data_AF-A0A3Q2VBL5-F1
#
_entry.id   AF-A0A3Q2VBL5-F1
#
_cell.length_a   1.000
_cell.length_b   1.000
_cell.length_c   1.000
_cell.angle_alpha   90.00
_cell.angle_beta   90.00
_cell.angle_gamma   90.00
#
_symmetry.space_group_name_H-M   'P 1'
#
loop_
_entity.id
_entity.type
_entity.pdbx_description
1 polymer ?
#
loop_
_entity_poly.entity_id
_entity_poly.type
_entity_poly.pdbx_seq_one_letter_code
_entity_poly.pdbx_strand_id
1 'polypeptide(L)'
;MALSCLTRALRSLTLSQPAAAWSKLGAQVPSSAVIQCRGFLTTASLEQNRVRWKQREKYTIRPIGMKKTGGRDHTGRIRTHGIGGGHKQRYRWVDFHRLRYEANREGQPFEEKVVEVRYDPCRSADIALVAGGERKRWIIATENMQAGDIIKTSGVIGRMAVSANEGDAYPLGALPVGTLVNNLELRPGKGSEYIRAAGAGDLHGHSGTHLQRRPQ
;
A
#
# COMPACT_ATOMS: atom_id res chain seq x y z
N MET A 1 -35.86 -31.81 -66.84
CA MET A 1 -35.28 -31.71 -65.48
C MET A 1 -36.46 -31.68 -64.51
N ALA A 2 -36.72 -32.62 -63.61
CA ALA A 2 -35.88 -33.55 -62.88
C ALA A 2 -36.58 -34.93 -62.74
N LEU A 3 -35.77 -35.94 -62.45
CA LEU A 3 -36.07 -37.37 -62.43
C LEU A 3 -36.84 -37.82 -61.19
N SER A 4 -37.60 -38.88 -61.41
CA SER A 4 -38.30 -39.81 -60.52
C SER A 4 -37.40 -40.62 -59.58
N CYS A 5 -38.03 -41.23 -58.56
CA CYS A 5 -37.83 -42.60 -57.99
C CYS A 5 -37.95 -42.57 -56.45
N LEU A 6 -38.98 -43.19 -55.82
CA LEU A 6 -39.08 -44.64 -55.42
C LEU A 6 -37.95 -45.02 -54.45
N THR A 7 -38.07 -45.69 -53.29
CA THR A 7 -39.03 -46.62 -52.64
C THR A 7 -38.40 -46.97 -51.27
N ARG A 8 -39.12 -47.01 -50.13
CA ARG A 8 -39.82 -48.16 -49.52
C ARG A 8 -38.95 -49.40 -49.20
N ALA A 9 -38.77 -49.72 -47.91
CA ALA A 9 -38.76 -51.09 -47.32
C ALA A 9 -38.51 -51.01 -45.78
N LEU A 10 -39.51 -51.23 -44.91
CA LEU A 10 -39.95 -52.51 -44.31
C LEU A 10 -39.00 -53.00 -43.19
N ARG A 11 -39.45 -52.99 -41.92
CA ARG A 11 -39.97 -54.16 -41.14
C ARG A 11 -38.87 -55.21 -40.88
N SER A 12 -38.67 -55.81 -39.70
CA SER A 12 -39.59 -56.12 -38.61
C SER A 12 -38.83 -56.72 -37.42
N LEU A 13 -39.44 -56.57 -36.24
CA LEU A 13 -39.18 -57.23 -34.96
C LEU A 13 -39.10 -58.77 -35.03
N THR A 14 -38.36 -59.40 -34.11
CA THR A 14 -38.76 -60.61 -33.33
C THR A 14 -37.83 -60.80 -32.11
N LEU A 15 -38.39 -60.81 -30.88
CA LEU A 15 -38.47 -61.89 -29.85
C LEU A 15 -37.13 -62.58 -29.45
N SER A 16 -36.83 -63.04 -28.23
CA SER A 16 -37.25 -62.85 -26.82
C SER A 16 -36.43 -63.87 -25.99
N GLN A 17 -35.58 -63.41 -25.02
CA GLN A 17 -35.16 -64.04 -23.73
C GLN A 17 -34.61 -65.50 -23.65
N PRO A 18 -34.06 -66.02 -22.50
CA PRO A 18 -33.59 -65.42 -21.23
C PRO A 18 -32.21 -65.94 -20.68
N ALA A 19 -31.79 -65.34 -19.56
CA ALA A 19 -31.05 -65.89 -18.39
C ALA A 19 -29.68 -66.58 -18.54
N ALA A 20 -28.65 -65.98 -17.90
CA ALA A 20 -27.64 -66.72 -17.14
C ALA A 20 -27.02 -65.83 -16.05
N ALA A 21 -27.41 -66.06 -14.80
CA ALA A 21 -26.78 -65.51 -13.62
C ALA A 21 -25.44 -66.22 -13.38
N TRP A 22 -24.34 -65.48 -13.41
CA TRP A 22 -23.03 -65.97 -12.95
C TRP A 22 -22.58 -65.10 -11.78
N SER A 23 -22.78 -65.63 -10.57
CA SER A 23 -22.17 -65.14 -9.35
C SER A 23 -20.66 -65.38 -9.42
N LYS A 24 -19.88 -64.31 -9.60
CA LYS A 24 -18.44 -64.33 -9.30
C LYS A 24 -18.20 -63.57 -8.01
N LEU A 25 -17.74 -64.31 -7.00
CA LEU A 25 -17.08 -63.79 -5.81
C LEU A 25 -15.97 -62.83 -6.25
N GLY A 26 -16.16 -61.54 -6.01
CA GLY A 26 -15.13 -60.52 -6.08
C GLY A 26 -14.69 -60.15 -4.67
N ALA A 27 -13.43 -60.43 -4.36
CA ALA A 27 -12.79 -60.16 -3.09
C ALA A 27 -13.01 -58.71 -2.62
N GLN A 28 -13.41 -58.54 -1.36
CA GLN A 28 -13.38 -57.25 -0.67
C GLN A 28 -11.94 -56.80 -0.52
N VAL A 29 -11.56 -55.74 -1.24
CA VAL A 29 -10.34 -54.97 -0.94
C VAL A 29 -10.66 -54.11 0.29
N PRO A 30 -9.90 -54.19 1.39
CA PRO A 30 -10.14 -53.31 2.53
C PRO A 30 -9.85 -51.87 2.11
N SER A 31 -10.88 -51.03 2.26
CA SER A 31 -10.80 -49.57 2.15
C SER A 31 -9.87 -49.02 3.24
N SER A 32 -8.57 -49.01 2.98
CA SER A 32 -7.66 -48.08 3.64
C SER A 32 -7.77 -46.73 2.93
N ALA A 33 -8.90 -46.06 3.12
CA ALA A 33 -9.00 -44.64 2.88
C ALA A 33 -8.10 -43.93 3.90
N VAL A 34 -6.80 -43.88 3.60
CA VAL A 34 -5.95 -42.82 4.11
C VAL A 34 -6.65 -41.56 3.65
N ILE A 35 -7.33 -40.89 4.57
CA ILE A 35 -7.74 -39.50 4.40
C ILE A 35 -6.41 -38.78 4.20
N GLN A 36 -5.99 -38.64 2.94
CA GLN A 36 -5.03 -37.63 2.57
C GLN A 36 -5.62 -36.37 3.15
N CYS A 37 -5.01 -35.87 4.23
CA CYS A 37 -5.22 -34.51 4.66
C CYS A 37 -5.09 -33.70 3.40
N ARG A 38 -6.22 -33.21 2.86
CA ARG A 38 -6.21 -32.32 1.72
C ARG A 38 -5.31 -31.19 2.18
N GLY A 39 -4.07 -31.16 1.66
CA GLY A 39 -3.24 -29.98 1.75
C GLY A 39 -4.15 -28.88 1.27
N PHE A 40 -4.41 -27.91 2.14
CA PHE A 40 -5.21 -26.75 1.80
C PHE A 40 -4.44 -26.04 0.68
N LEU A 41 -4.65 -26.45 -0.57
CA LEU A 41 -4.19 -25.76 -1.75
C LEU A 41 -5.05 -24.51 -1.85
N THR A 42 -4.71 -23.51 -1.04
CA THR A 42 -5.14 -22.14 -1.28
C THR A 42 -4.37 -21.59 -2.47
N THR A 43 -4.48 -22.21 -3.65
CA THR A 43 -4.23 -21.48 -4.90
C THR A 43 -5.46 -20.63 -5.16
N ALA A 44 -5.67 -19.66 -4.27
CA ALA A 44 -6.61 -18.58 -4.51
C ALA A 44 -6.03 -17.79 -5.70
N SER A 45 -6.83 -17.66 -6.76
CA SER A 45 -6.41 -17.13 -8.06
C SER A 45 -5.77 -15.74 -7.95
N LEU A 46 -4.83 -15.46 -8.87
CA LEU A 46 -4.02 -14.24 -9.01
C LEU A 46 -4.79 -12.90 -8.85
N GLU A 47 -6.10 -12.92 -9.03
CA GLU A 47 -7.03 -11.79 -8.98
C GLU A 47 -7.32 -11.24 -7.55
N GLN A 48 -7.06 -11.99 -6.47
CA GLN A 48 -7.48 -11.58 -5.12
C GLN A 48 -6.57 -10.55 -4.43
N ASN A 49 -5.32 -10.38 -4.91
CA ASN A 49 -4.37 -9.40 -4.40
C ASN A 49 -4.47 -8.04 -5.12
N ARG A 50 -5.68 -7.70 -5.59
CA ARG A 50 -5.96 -6.38 -6.21
C ARG A 50 -5.63 -5.25 -5.22
N VAL A 51 -4.47 -4.63 -5.44
CA VAL A 51 -4.01 -3.38 -4.81
C VAL A 51 -4.79 -2.17 -5.33
N ARG A 52 -6.12 -2.30 -5.47
CA ARG A 52 -7.02 -1.20 -5.88
C ARG A 52 -6.87 0.02 -4.98
N TRP A 53 -6.55 -0.20 -3.70
CA TRP A 53 -6.31 0.89 -2.75
C TRP A 53 -5.06 1.72 -3.08
N LYS A 54 -4.07 1.14 -3.78
CA LYS A 54 -2.87 1.85 -4.28
C LYS A 54 -3.10 2.56 -5.62
N GLN A 55 -4.09 2.11 -6.39
CA GLN A 55 -4.42 2.64 -7.73
C GLN A 55 -5.34 3.87 -7.68
N ARG A 56 -5.45 4.55 -6.53
CA ARG A 56 -6.29 5.73 -6.43
C ARG A 56 -5.58 6.93 -7.03
N GLU A 57 -6.26 7.66 -7.90
CA GLU A 57 -5.69 8.84 -8.58
C GLU A 57 -5.80 10.11 -7.73
N LYS A 58 -6.96 10.32 -7.09
CA LYS A 58 -7.24 11.54 -6.32
C LYS A 58 -6.91 11.38 -4.83
N TYR A 59 -6.16 12.34 -4.29
CA TYR A 59 -5.86 12.42 -2.87
C TYR A 59 -7.13 12.45 -2.01
N THR A 60 -7.15 11.73 -0.89
CA THR A 60 -8.29 11.69 0.03
C THR A 60 -7.81 11.60 1.47
N ILE A 61 -8.40 12.41 2.35
CA ILE A 61 -8.12 12.43 3.80
C ILE A 61 -8.76 11.22 4.51
N ARG A 62 -9.88 10.72 3.96
CA ARG A 62 -10.63 9.60 4.53
C ARG A 62 -9.79 8.32 4.52
N PRO A 63 -9.83 7.52 5.61
CA PRO A 63 -9.12 6.25 5.66
C PRO A 63 -9.55 5.30 4.54
N ILE A 64 -8.57 4.71 3.86
CA ILE A 64 -8.76 3.82 2.72
C ILE A 64 -8.68 2.37 3.20
N GLY A 65 -9.63 1.53 2.75
CA GLY A 65 -9.59 0.10 3.05
C GLY A 65 -8.40 -0.57 2.39
N MET A 66 -7.46 -1.08 3.19
CA MET A 66 -6.28 -1.79 2.73
C MET A 66 -6.44 -3.30 2.91
N LYS A 67 -5.97 -4.07 1.93
CA LYS A 67 -5.77 -5.52 2.06
C LYS A 67 -4.29 -5.80 2.32
N LYS A 68 -4.00 -6.65 3.30
CA LYS A 68 -2.63 -7.10 3.61
C LYS A 68 -2.21 -8.17 2.61
N THR A 69 -0.94 -8.15 2.21
CA THR A 69 -0.40 -9.10 1.23
C THR A 69 -0.07 -10.47 1.84
N GLY A 70 0.22 -10.52 3.15
CA GLY A 70 0.59 -11.77 3.85
C GLY A 70 1.90 -12.39 3.34
N GLY A 71 2.88 -11.56 2.95
CA GLY A 71 4.20 -12.03 2.48
C GLY A 71 4.23 -12.67 1.09
N ARG A 72 3.09 -12.68 0.38
CA ARG A 72 2.95 -13.28 -0.96
C ARG A 72 3.20 -12.26 -2.07
N ASP A 73 3.73 -12.70 -3.20
CA ASP A 73 3.86 -11.86 -4.40
C ASP A 73 2.60 -11.94 -5.30
N HIS A 74 2.67 -11.30 -6.47
CA HIS A 74 1.58 -11.33 -7.44
C HIS A 74 1.29 -12.73 -7.99
N THR A 75 2.26 -13.67 -7.94
CA THR A 75 2.07 -15.07 -8.34
C THR A 75 1.40 -15.92 -7.25
N GLY A 76 1.24 -15.36 -6.06
CA GLY A 76 0.72 -16.07 -4.89
C GLY A 76 1.78 -16.86 -4.10
N ARG A 77 3.05 -16.83 -4.53
CA ARG A 77 4.16 -17.48 -3.83
C ARG A 77 4.63 -16.62 -2.66
N ILE A 78 5.05 -17.27 -1.57
CA ILE A 78 5.65 -16.57 -0.42
C ILE A 78 7.02 -16.06 -0.84
N ARG A 79 7.22 -14.74 -0.76
CA ARG A 79 8.55 -14.10 -0.94
C ARG A 79 9.17 -13.63 0.36
N THR A 80 8.34 -13.29 1.34
CA THR A 80 8.81 -12.83 2.64
C THR A 80 8.08 -13.62 3.72
N HIS A 81 8.86 -14.32 4.54
CA HIS A 81 8.34 -15.11 5.66
C HIS A 81 7.99 -14.21 6.85
N GLY A 82 7.19 -14.71 7.80
CA GLY A 82 6.83 -13.99 9.02
C GLY A 82 5.80 -12.86 8.85
N ILE A 83 5.27 -12.64 7.65
CA ILE A 83 4.24 -11.63 7.37
C ILE A 83 2.88 -12.31 7.20
N GLY A 84 1.97 -12.15 8.16
CA GLY A 84 0.62 -12.71 8.09
C GLY A 84 -0.25 -12.31 9.28
N GLY A 85 -1.57 -12.36 9.11
CA GLY A 85 -2.53 -12.07 10.19
C GLY A 85 -2.54 -10.62 10.68
N GLY A 86 -2.74 -10.45 11.99
CA GLY A 86 -2.84 -9.17 12.70
C GLY A 86 -4.13 -8.38 12.44
N HIS A 87 -4.41 -7.39 13.28
CA HIS A 87 -5.63 -6.59 13.22
C HIS A 87 -5.83 -5.89 11.86
N LYS A 88 -7.08 -5.69 11.44
CA LYS A 88 -7.43 -5.01 10.19
C LYS A 88 -7.04 -3.53 10.27
N GLN A 89 -6.37 -3.03 9.25
CA GLN A 89 -5.87 -1.65 9.21
C GLN A 89 -6.49 -0.89 8.04
N ARG A 90 -6.62 0.43 8.19
CA ARG A 90 -7.02 1.34 7.12
C ARG A 90 -5.85 2.26 6.83
N TYR A 91 -5.53 2.40 5.55
CA TYR A 91 -4.43 3.25 5.09
C TYR A 91 -4.85 4.71 5.09
N ARG A 92 -4.01 5.58 5.64
CA ARG A 92 -4.16 7.03 5.54
C ARG A 92 -3.13 7.58 4.58
N TRP A 93 -3.61 8.31 3.59
CA TRP A 93 -2.76 8.87 2.55
C TRP A 93 -2.03 10.09 3.09
N VAL A 94 -0.73 9.94 3.36
CA VAL A 94 0.14 11.02 3.78
C VAL A 94 0.76 11.71 2.58
N ASP A 95 0.80 13.05 2.63
CA ASP A 95 1.52 13.87 1.68
C ASP A 95 2.95 14.08 2.15
N PHE A 96 3.90 13.51 1.42
CA PHE A 96 5.34 13.61 1.70
C PHE A 96 5.98 14.84 1.06
N HIS A 97 5.23 15.61 0.27
CA HIS A 97 5.69 16.87 -0.32
C HIS A 97 5.20 18.03 0.54
N ARG A 98 6.05 18.53 1.44
CA ARG A 98 5.70 19.69 2.28
C ARG A 98 5.48 20.92 1.40
N LEU A 99 6.42 21.19 0.50
CA LEU A 99 6.36 22.29 -0.46
C LEU A 99 5.48 21.94 -1.68
N ARG A 100 4.17 21.98 -1.47
CA ARG A 100 3.18 21.91 -2.55
C ARG A 100 2.40 23.21 -2.56
N TYR A 101 2.51 24.03 -3.60
CA TYR A 101 1.72 25.25 -3.70
C TYR A 101 0.27 24.92 -4.11
N GLU A 102 -0.67 25.77 -3.71
CA GLU A 102 -2.00 25.78 -4.31
C GLU A 102 -1.94 26.41 -5.70
N ALA A 103 -2.90 26.08 -6.57
CA ALA A 103 -3.01 26.74 -7.87
C ALA A 103 -3.12 28.25 -7.65
N ASN A 104 -2.30 29.03 -8.36
CA ASN A 104 -2.19 30.50 -8.28
C ASN A 104 -1.42 31.08 -7.08
N ARG A 105 -0.75 30.28 -6.24
CA ARG A 105 0.08 30.76 -5.12
C ARG A 105 1.54 30.29 -5.20
N GLU A 106 2.05 30.20 -6.41
CA GLU A 106 3.41 29.72 -6.65
C GLU A 106 4.45 30.70 -6.10
N GLY A 107 5.44 30.18 -5.38
CA GLY A 107 6.57 30.97 -4.88
C GLY A 107 6.32 31.76 -3.58
N GLN A 108 5.10 31.74 -3.03
CA GLN A 108 4.80 32.38 -1.75
C GLN A 108 4.87 31.38 -0.58
N PRO A 109 5.57 31.72 0.52
CA PRO A 109 5.45 30.96 1.75
C PRO A 109 4.00 30.88 2.21
N PHE A 110 3.58 29.73 2.72
CA PHE A 110 2.25 29.54 3.26
C PHE A 110 2.30 28.92 4.65
N GLU A 111 1.30 29.24 5.45
CA GLU A 111 1.14 28.74 6.80
C GLU A 111 -0.04 27.75 6.84
N GLU A 112 0.13 26.65 7.57
CA GLU A 112 -0.91 25.65 7.78
C GLU A 112 -1.18 25.55 9.29
N LYS A 113 -2.45 25.34 9.66
CA LYS A 113 -2.83 25.08 11.04
C LYS A 113 -2.97 23.59 11.28
N VAL A 114 -2.37 23.10 12.36
CA VAL A 114 -2.53 21.72 12.83
C VAL A 114 -3.93 21.59 13.43
N VAL A 115 -4.73 20.68 12.88
CA VAL A 115 -6.10 20.42 13.32
C VAL A 115 -6.10 19.36 14.41
N GLU A 116 -5.40 18.24 14.17
CA GLU A 116 -5.32 17.12 15.10
C GLU A 116 -4.07 16.28 14.84
N VAL A 117 -3.53 15.67 15.89
CA VAL A 117 -2.46 14.67 15.82
C VAL A 117 -3.04 13.32 16.22
N ARG A 118 -2.75 12.28 15.45
CA ARG A 118 -3.33 10.95 15.62
C ARG A 118 -2.33 9.84 15.33
N TYR A 119 -2.54 8.73 16.01
CA TYR A 119 -1.84 7.48 15.73
C TYR A 119 -2.19 6.89 14.36
N ASP A 120 -1.17 6.37 13.65
CA ASP A 120 -1.34 5.67 12.39
C ASP A 120 -0.83 4.22 12.43
N PRO A 121 -1.68 3.20 12.21
CA PRO A 121 -1.26 1.81 12.31
C PRO A 121 -0.40 1.32 11.13
N CYS A 122 -0.22 2.12 10.07
CA CYS A 122 0.52 1.74 8.88
C CYS A 122 2.00 2.16 8.91
N ARG A 123 2.42 2.93 9.92
CA ARG A 123 3.79 3.40 10.11
C ARG A 123 4.07 3.55 11.60
N SER A 124 5.34 3.74 11.98
CA SER A 124 5.69 3.95 13.40
C SER A 124 5.43 5.37 13.87
N ALA A 125 5.59 6.37 12.99
CA ALA A 125 5.39 7.78 13.32
C ALA A 125 3.90 8.17 13.36
N ASP A 126 3.57 9.08 14.26
CA ASP A 126 2.25 9.70 14.30
C ASP A 126 2.04 10.64 13.11
N ILE A 127 0.78 10.93 12.82
CA ILE A 127 0.39 11.82 11.73
C ILE A 127 -0.39 13.01 12.24
N ALA A 128 -0.18 14.14 11.59
CA ALA A 128 -0.92 15.37 11.84
C ALA A 128 -1.84 15.68 10.65
N LEU A 129 -3.10 16.02 10.94
CA LEU A 129 -3.99 16.61 9.97
C LEU A 129 -3.73 18.11 9.98
N VAL A 130 -3.30 18.64 8.83
CA VAL A 130 -3.04 20.06 8.67
C VAL A 130 -4.00 20.66 7.66
N ALA A 131 -4.41 21.90 7.93
CA ALA A 131 -5.32 22.66 7.10
C ALA A 131 -4.67 24.01 6.76
N GLY A 132 -4.56 24.33 5.49
CA GLY A 132 -4.07 25.62 5.01
C GLY A 132 -4.85 26.02 3.78
N GLY A 133 -5.24 27.29 3.67
CA GLY A 133 -6.12 27.75 2.60
C GLY A 133 -7.41 26.92 2.53
N GLU A 134 -7.65 26.28 1.38
CA GLU A 134 -8.85 25.47 1.12
C GLU A 134 -8.59 23.96 1.26
N ARG A 135 -7.34 23.55 1.49
CA ARG A 135 -6.95 22.13 1.50
C ARG A 135 -6.66 21.61 2.89
N LYS A 136 -6.88 20.31 3.05
CA LYS A 136 -6.49 19.53 4.23
C LYS A 136 -5.68 18.33 3.79
N ARG A 137 -4.61 18.02 4.51
CA ARG A 137 -3.73 16.90 4.21
C ARG A 137 -3.14 16.30 5.47
N TRP A 138 -2.81 15.02 5.38
CA TRP A 138 -2.04 14.32 6.40
C TRP A 138 -0.56 14.52 6.13
N ILE A 139 0.19 14.91 7.15
CA ILE A 139 1.64 14.94 7.17
C ILE A 139 2.16 14.05 8.30
N ILE A 140 3.45 13.74 8.30
CA ILE A 140 4.09 13.15 9.48
C ILE A 140 4.14 14.21 10.58
N ALA A 141 3.72 13.85 11.79
CA ALA A 141 3.84 14.73 12.95
C ALA A 141 5.29 14.79 13.43
N THR A 142 5.71 15.95 13.92
CA THR A 142 6.96 16.09 14.67
C THR A 142 6.72 15.77 16.15
N GLU A 143 7.78 15.72 16.94
CA GLU A 143 7.76 15.23 18.32
C GLU A 143 6.84 16.04 19.24
N ASN A 144 6.94 17.37 19.19
CA ASN A 144 6.18 18.27 20.06
C ASN A 144 4.99 18.93 19.36
N MET A 145 4.53 18.38 18.23
CA MET A 145 3.43 18.96 17.46
C MET A 145 2.09 18.79 18.19
N GLN A 146 1.36 19.88 18.40
CA GLN A 146 0.07 19.89 19.07
C GLN A 146 -1.04 20.42 18.17
N ALA A 147 -2.29 20.12 18.55
CA ALA A 147 -3.45 20.66 17.86
C ALA A 147 -3.56 22.17 18.12
N GLY A 148 -3.67 22.97 17.06
CA GLY A 148 -3.72 24.43 17.13
C GLY A 148 -2.47 25.12 16.62
N ASP A 149 -1.34 24.41 16.54
CA ASP A 149 -0.06 24.96 16.11
C ASP A 149 -0.10 25.46 14.67
N ILE A 150 0.69 26.49 14.39
CA ILE A 150 0.84 27.07 13.05
C ILE A 150 2.22 26.69 12.52
N ILE A 151 2.25 25.94 11.42
CA ILE A 151 3.48 25.51 10.76
C ILE A 151 3.69 26.33 9.49
N LYS A 152 4.94 26.74 9.26
CA LYS A 152 5.32 27.54 8.09
C LYS A 152 6.01 26.66 7.07
N THR A 153 5.64 26.82 5.80
CA THR A 153 6.32 26.16 4.69
C THR A 153 6.80 27.22 3.71
N SER A 154 8.11 27.24 3.46
CA SER A 154 8.74 28.18 2.52
C SER A 154 9.69 27.43 1.59
N GLY A 155 9.68 27.82 0.32
CA GLY A 155 10.64 27.35 -0.69
C GLY A 155 11.77 28.35 -0.96
N VAL A 156 11.83 29.48 -0.24
CA VAL A 156 12.76 30.57 -0.52
C VAL A 156 14.08 30.36 0.21
N ILE A 157 15.20 30.52 -0.51
CA ILE A 157 16.54 30.51 0.06
C ILE A 157 16.98 31.96 0.29
N GLY A 158 17.00 32.37 1.55
CA GLY A 158 17.47 33.69 1.96
C GLY A 158 18.99 33.80 1.98
N ARG A 159 19.51 35.02 2.04
CA ARG A 159 20.95 35.28 2.24
C ARG A 159 21.40 34.87 3.66
N MET A 160 20.53 35.02 4.65
CA MET A 160 20.77 34.67 6.03
C MET A 160 20.01 33.39 6.38
N ALA A 161 20.60 32.58 7.25
CA ALA A 161 19.95 31.38 7.77
C ALA A 161 18.72 31.74 8.61
N VAL A 162 17.64 30.98 8.45
CA VAL A 162 16.38 31.16 9.17
C VAL A 162 16.40 30.31 10.43
N SER A 163 16.04 30.91 11.57
CA SER A 163 15.74 30.15 12.78
C SER A 163 14.38 29.47 12.60
N ALA A 164 14.39 28.18 12.31
CA ALA A 164 13.19 27.38 12.07
C ALA A 164 12.63 26.84 13.39
N ASN A 165 11.31 26.90 13.54
CA ASN A 165 10.61 26.23 14.63
C ASN A 165 10.32 24.76 14.26
N GLU A 166 9.99 23.96 15.26
CA GLU A 166 9.60 22.58 15.02
C GLU A 166 8.32 22.49 14.16
N GLY A 167 8.31 21.59 13.18
CA GLY A 167 7.19 21.43 12.25
C GLY A 167 7.27 22.32 11.01
N ASP A 168 8.08 23.37 11.02
CA ASP A 168 8.33 24.19 9.84
C ASP A 168 9.10 23.42 8.76
N ALA A 169 8.89 23.81 7.51
CA ALA A 169 9.55 23.22 6.35
C ALA A 169 10.24 24.29 5.51
N TYR A 170 11.57 24.18 5.40
CA TYR A 170 12.44 25.06 4.63
C TYR A 170 13.38 24.24 3.74
N PRO A 171 13.92 24.81 2.64
CA PRO A 171 15.00 24.19 1.90
C PRO A 171 16.26 24.09 2.78
N LEU A 172 17.06 23.04 2.58
CA LEU A 172 18.27 22.79 3.38
C LEU A 172 19.26 23.97 3.38
N GLY A 173 19.39 24.69 2.26
CA GLY A 173 20.29 25.84 2.17
C GLY A 173 19.83 27.08 2.96
N ALA A 174 18.59 27.11 3.45
CA ALA A 174 18.08 28.20 4.29
C ALA A 174 18.24 27.92 5.80
N LEU A 175 18.55 26.68 6.19
CA LEU A 175 18.68 26.29 7.59
C LEU A 175 20.12 26.47 8.09
N PRO A 176 20.31 26.83 9.36
CA PRO A 176 21.64 26.85 9.95
C PRO A 176 22.20 25.42 10.08
N VAL A 177 23.52 25.33 10.01
CA VAL A 177 24.26 24.09 10.25
C VAL A 177 24.03 23.64 11.70
N GLY A 178 23.83 22.33 11.90
CA GLY A 178 23.53 21.71 13.18
C GLY A 178 22.04 21.61 13.50
N THR A 179 21.15 22.02 12.59
CA THR A 179 19.70 21.82 12.76
C THR A 179 19.32 20.35 12.64
N LEU A 180 18.41 19.89 13.50
CA LEU A 180 17.83 18.56 13.40
C LEU A 180 16.71 18.59 12.35
N VAL A 181 16.80 17.72 11.34
CA VAL A 181 15.86 17.66 10.22
C VAL A 181 15.29 16.25 10.06
N ASN A 182 14.03 16.18 9.67
CA ASN A 182 13.36 14.94 9.27
C ASN A 182 12.71 15.07 7.88
N ASN A 183 12.19 13.97 7.34
CA ASN A 183 11.48 13.94 6.05
C ASN A 183 12.30 14.55 4.89
N LEU A 184 13.52 14.06 4.68
CA LEU A 184 14.42 14.58 3.64
C LEU A 184 14.04 14.10 2.24
N GLU A 185 14.09 15.03 1.28
CA GLU A 185 13.99 14.76 -0.14
C GLU A 185 15.38 14.43 -0.73
N LEU A 186 15.48 13.38 -1.53
CA LEU A 186 16.74 13.04 -2.21
C LEU A 186 17.05 14.01 -3.36
N ARG A 187 16.01 14.45 -4.06
CA ARG A 187 16.07 15.40 -5.16
C ARG A 187 14.91 16.38 -4.98
N PRO A 188 15.11 17.68 -5.25
CA PRO A 188 14.05 18.67 -5.10
C PRO A 188 12.79 18.25 -5.88
N GLY A 189 11.64 18.25 -5.19
CA GLY A 189 10.34 17.96 -5.80
C GLY A 189 9.99 16.48 -5.92
N LYS A 190 10.89 15.55 -5.55
CA LYS A 190 10.59 14.11 -5.49
C LYS A 190 9.76 13.73 -4.26
N GLY A 191 9.75 14.59 -3.24
CA GLY A 191 9.09 14.33 -1.96
C GLY A 191 9.99 13.58 -1.00
N SER A 192 9.61 13.55 0.29
CA SER A 192 10.46 12.96 1.32
C SER A 192 10.54 11.44 1.19
N GLU A 193 11.76 10.91 1.08
CA GLU A 193 12.03 9.47 1.03
C GLU A 193 12.72 8.96 2.30
N TYR A 194 13.57 9.80 2.90
CA TYR A 194 14.43 9.47 4.04
C TYR A 194 13.92 10.08 5.36
N ILE A 195 14.35 9.49 6.48
CA ILE A 195 14.08 9.98 7.85
C ILE A 195 12.58 10.18 8.12
N ARG A 196 11.80 9.10 7.94
CA ARG A 196 10.33 9.07 8.13
C ARG A 196 9.88 8.23 9.32
N ALA A 197 10.82 7.55 9.97
CA ALA A 197 10.53 6.70 11.12
C ALA A 197 10.34 7.54 12.39
N ALA A 198 9.56 7.05 13.34
CA ALA A 198 9.41 7.69 14.65
C ALA A 198 10.79 7.89 15.31
N GLY A 199 11.01 9.09 15.87
CA GLY A 199 12.26 9.45 16.55
C GLY A 199 13.49 9.56 15.66
N ALA A 200 13.36 9.41 14.34
CA ALA A 200 14.48 9.56 13.41
C ALA A 200 14.70 11.05 13.11
N GLY A 201 15.95 11.50 13.25
CA GLY A 201 16.42 12.83 12.88
C GLY A 201 17.88 12.76 12.45
N ASP A 202 18.30 13.67 11.58
CA ASP A 202 19.70 13.84 11.21
C ASP A 202 20.13 15.29 11.40
N LEU A 203 21.42 15.49 11.66
CA LEU A 203 22.01 16.81 11.82
C LEU A 203 22.38 17.37 10.45
N HIS A 204 21.86 18.54 10.12
CA HIS A 204 22.23 19.24 8.90
C HIS A 204 23.69 19.72 8.98
N GLY A 205 24.56 19.20 8.11
CA GLY A 205 25.98 19.61 8.02
C GLY A 205 26.30 20.28 6.69
N HIS A 206 27.04 21.40 6.70
CA HIS A 206 27.77 21.90 5.51
C HIS A 206 29.23 21.44 5.58
N SER A 207 29.48 20.23 5.10
CA SER A 207 30.83 19.77 4.79
C SER A 207 30.76 18.91 3.54
N GLY A 208 31.56 19.26 2.52
CA GLY A 208 31.67 18.52 1.28
C GLY A 208 31.79 17.02 1.54
N THR A 209 30.90 16.24 0.94
CA THR A 209 31.01 14.78 0.84
C THR A 209 31.46 14.06 2.11
N HIS A 210 30.72 14.18 3.21
CA HIS A 210 30.67 13.09 4.20
C HIS A 210 29.34 13.14 4.96
N LEU A 211 28.45 12.23 4.56
CA LEU A 211 27.25 11.91 5.35
C LEU A 211 27.75 11.07 6.54
N GLN A 212 28.12 11.75 7.63
CA GLN A 212 28.63 11.11 8.84
C GLN A 212 27.46 10.43 9.55
N ARG A 213 27.19 9.19 9.15
CA ARG A 213 26.33 8.29 9.92
C ARG A 213 26.92 8.15 11.31
N ARG A 214 26.17 8.52 12.34
CA ARG A 214 26.52 8.21 13.72
C ARG A 214 26.77 6.69 13.83
N PRO A 215 27.93 6.23 14.33
CA PRO A 215 28.05 4.85 14.75
C PRO A 215 27.09 4.62 15.92
N GLN A 216 26.43 3.46 15.92
CA GLN A 216 25.62 2.97 17.03
C GLN A 216 26.50 2.65 18.23
#